data_AF-A0A359F1L2-F1
#
_entry.id   AF-A0A359F1L2-F1
#
_cell.length_a   1.000
_cell.length_b   1.000
_cell.length_c   1.000
_cell.angle_alpha   90.00
_cell.angle_beta   90.00
_cell.angle_gamma   90.00
#
_symmetry.space_group_name_H-M   'P 1'
#
loop_
_entity.id
_entity.type
_entity.pdbx_description
1 polymer ?
#
loop_
_entity_poly.entity_id
_entity_poly.type
_entity_poly.pdbx_seq_one_letter_code
_entity_poly.pdbx_strand_id
1 'polypeptide(L)'
;RVPGRRGLATRQKLLDCTLAMLENHSYRDLKVVDIAREASTSPATFYQYFPDVEAAILALAEEMANAGNTRLTLIVQTGTWRGSAGYETATAIASAYIEFWDDNWPLMRVIDLTAEEGDQRFRSIRTRLLNEFTVALSEV
;
A
#
# COMPACT_ATOMS: atom_id res chain seq x y z
N ARG A 1 -6.48 16.28 16.34
CA ARG A 1 -7.96 16.11 16.46
C ARG A 1 -8.35 15.04 15.46
N VAL A 2 -9.07 13.98 15.86
CA VAL A 2 -9.52 12.93 14.92
C VAL A 2 -10.52 13.55 13.93
N PRO A 3 -10.33 13.41 12.60
CA PRO A 3 -11.27 13.96 11.63
C PRO A 3 -12.66 13.33 11.80
N GLY A 4 -13.71 14.15 11.75
CA GLY A 4 -15.09 13.61 11.64
C GLY A 4 -15.32 12.91 10.29
N ARG A 5 -16.48 12.28 10.10
CA ARG A 5 -16.82 11.52 8.87
C ARG A 5 -16.53 12.28 7.56
N ARG A 6 -16.84 13.58 7.52
CA ARG A 6 -16.52 14.44 6.36
C ARG A 6 -15.02 14.59 6.13
N GLY A 7 -14.24 14.73 7.20
CA GLY A 7 -12.78 14.86 7.10
C GLY A 7 -12.12 13.56 6.66
N LEU A 8 -12.62 12.41 7.11
CA LEU A 8 -12.15 11.10 6.62
C LEU A 8 -12.45 10.92 5.12
N ALA A 9 -13.64 11.33 4.66
CA ALA A 9 -13.98 11.28 3.24
C ALA A 9 -13.07 12.21 2.39
N THR A 10 -12.76 13.41 2.89
CA THR A 10 -11.80 14.30 2.22
C THR A 10 -10.39 13.70 2.21
N ARG A 11 -9.92 13.14 3.33
CA ARG A 11 -8.62 12.44 3.39
C ARG A 11 -8.55 11.33 2.34
N GLN A 12 -9.59 10.49 2.27
CA GLN A 12 -9.65 9.40 1.31
C GLN A 12 -9.60 9.92 -0.13
N LYS A 13 -10.38 10.95 -0.46
CA LYS A 13 -10.37 11.54 -1.80
C LYS A 13 -8.98 12.05 -2.21
N LEU A 14 -8.22 12.65 -1.28
CA LEU A 14 -6.85 13.08 -1.55
C LEU A 14 -5.93 11.88 -1.86
N LEU A 15 -6.08 10.78 -1.12
CA LEU A 15 -5.31 9.55 -1.34
C LEU A 15 -5.68 8.90 -2.68
N ASP A 16 -6.96 8.79 -3.00
CA ASP A 16 -7.44 8.21 -4.27
C ASP A 16 -6.90 9.00 -5.48
N CYS A 17 -6.94 10.34 -5.42
CA CYS A 17 -6.35 11.19 -6.46
C CYS A 17 -4.83 11.05 -6.53
N THR A 18 -4.14 10.93 -5.38
CA THR A 18 -2.69 10.70 -5.36
C THR A 18 -2.35 9.38 -6.03
N LEU A 19 -3.08 8.30 -5.72
CA LEU A 19 -2.88 6.98 -6.32
C LEU A 19 -3.09 7.00 -7.84
N ALA A 20 -4.19 7.60 -8.30
CA ALA A 20 -4.48 7.72 -9.73
C ALA A 20 -3.37 8.48 -10.49
N MET A 21 -2.79 9.52 -9.87
CA MET A 21 -1.67 10.24 -10.47
C MET A 21 -0.39 9.38 -10.56
N LEU A 22 -0.15 8.48 -9.60
CA LEU A 22 1.02 7.60 -9.63
C LEU A 22 0.99 6.57 -10.77
N GLU A 23 -0.17 6.30 -11.37
CA GLU A 23 -0.28 5.39 -12.52
C GLU A 23 0.55 5.87 -13.72
N ASN A 24 0.59 7.20 -13.94
CA ASN A 24 1.16 7.81 -15.14
C ASN A 24 2.35 8.73 -14.87
N HIS A 25 2.63 9.03 -13.60
CA HIS A 25 3.66 9.99 -13.21
C HIS A 25 4.67 9.41 -12.21
N SER A 26 5.90 9.89 -12.27
CA SER A 26 6.87 9.63 -11.20
C SER A 26 6.41 10.33 -9.92
N TYR A 27 6.54 9.69 -8.76
CA TYR A 27 6.17 10.28 -7.47
C TYR A 27 6.87 11.63 -7.19
N ARG A 28 8.06 11.84 -7.77
CA ARG A 28 8.84 13.08 -7.66
C ARG A 28 8.23 14.26 -8.41
N ASP A 29 7.44 13.98 -9.44
CA ASP A 29 6.80 14.99 -10.28
C ASP A 29 5.44 15.42 -9.73
N LEU A 30 4.88 14.66 -8.78
CA LEU A 30 3.62 15.00 -8.11
C LEU A 30 3.79 16.26 -7.27
N LYS A 31 2.79 17.14 -7.36
CA LYS A 31 2.73 18.38 -6.58
C LYS A 31 1.43 18.44 -5.80
N VAL A 32 1.51 18.96 -4.59
CA VAL A 32 0.34 19.18 -3.72
C VAL A 32 -0.77 19.97 -4.43
N VAL A 33 -0.39 20.98 -5.23
CA VAL A 33 -1.36 21.79 -5.99
C VAL A 33 -2.14 20.99 -7.01
N ASP A 34 -1.48 20.03 -7.68
CA ASP A 34 -2.11 19.21 -8.71
C ASP A 34 -3.02 18.16 -8.08
N ILE A 35 -2.57 17.50 -7.01
CA ILE A 35 -3.40 16.56 -6.22
C ILE A 35 -4.63 17.27 -5.64
N ALA A 36 -4.43 18.45 -5.02
CA ALA A 36 -5.53 19.19 -4.44
C ALA A 36 -6.56 19.61 -5.49
N ARG A 37 -6.09 20.04 -6.67
CA ARG A 37 -6.94 20.39 -7.81
C ARG A 37 -7.74 19.19 -8.30
N GLU A 38 -7.09 18.04 -8.50
CA GLU A 38 -7.73 16.79 -8.93
C GLU A 38 -8.81 16.36 -7.92
N ALA A 39 -8.49 16.46 -6.62
CA ALA A 39 -9.42 16.19 -5.54
C ALA A 39 -10.52 17.26 -5.37
N SER A 40 -10.54 18.32 -6.18
CA SER A 40 -11.46 19.46 -6.05
C SER A 40 -11.42 20.12 -4.67
N THR A 41 -10.21 20.26 -4.13
CA THR A 41 -9.92 20.88 -2.82
C THR A 41 -8.86 21.97 -2.96
N SER A 42 -8.44 22.57 -1.83
CA SER A 42 -7.35 23.55 -1.81
C SER A 42 -6.03 22.92 -1.34
N PRO A 43 -4.86 23.45 -1.75
CA PRO A 43 -3.58 23.02 -1.17
C PRO A 43 -3.56 23.11 0.36
N ALA A 44 -4.20 24.15 0.93
CA ALA A 44 -4.35 24.27 2.38
C ALA A 44 -5.14 23.11 2.99
N THR A 45 -6.15 22.59 2.29
CA THR A 45 -6.89 21.39 2.69
C THR A 45 -6.00 20.15 2.65
N PHE A 46 -5.14 19.98 1.64
CA PHE A 46 -4.18 18.88 1.60
C PHE A 46 -3.26 18.91 2.83
N TYR A 47 -2.66 20.09 3.11
CA TYR A 47 -1.75 20.28 4.24
C TYR A 47 -2.40 20.09 5.62
N GLN A 48 -3.73 20.07 5.71
CA GLN A 48 -4.42 19.68 6.96
C GLN A 48 -4.31 18.19 7.26
N TYR A 49 -4.09 17.35 6.25
CA TYR A 49 -4.02 15.88 6.39
C TYR A 49 -2.62 15.34 6.21
N PHE A 50 -1.84 15.89 5.28
CA PHE A 50 -0.51 15.39 4.93
C PHE A 50 0.48 16.55 4.84
N PRO A 51 1.67 16.45 5.49
CA PRO A 51 2.68 17.50 5.42
C PRO A 51 3.27 17.68 4.02
N ASP A 52 3.31 16.60 3.22
CA ASP A 52 3.86 16.55 1.87
C ASP A 52 3.26 15.37 1.08
N VAL A 53 3.66 15.24 -0.18
CA VAL A 53 3.22 14.16 -1.07
C VAL A 53 3.72 12.80 -0.57
N GLU A 54 4.96 12.73 -0.09
CA GLU A 54 5.57 11.48 0.39
C GLU A 54 4.79 10.89 1.56
N ALA A 55 4.28 11.72 2.48
CA ALA A 55 3.45 11.29 3.59
C ALA A 55 2.08 10.74 3.14
N ALA A 56 1.50 11.30 2.07
CA ALA A 56 0.28 10.74 1.47
C ALA A 56 0.57 9.37 0.81
N ILE A 57 1.69 9.26 0.09
CA ILE A 57 2.12 7.99 -0.51
C ILE A 57 2.44 6.95 0.56
N LEU A 58 3.09 7.35 1.65
CA LEU A 58 3.37 6.46 2.77
C LEU A 58 2.09 5.91 3.39
N ALA A 59 1.07 6.76 3.57
CA ALA A 59 -0.24 6.33 4.05
C ALA A 59 -0.90 5.32 3.08
N LEU A 60 -0.84 5.56 1.76
CA LEU A 60 -1.30 4.60 0.75
C LEU A 60 -0.54 3.26 0.86
N ALA A 61 0.79 3.32 0.99
CA ALA A 61 1.63 2.14 1.11
C ALA A 61 1.35 1.33 2.39
N GLU A 62 1.04 2.00 3.51
CA GLU A 62 0.62 1.35 4.75
C GLU A 62 -0.73 0.65 4.62
N GLU A 63 -1.73 1.34 4.03
CA GLU A 63 -3.07 0.80 3.79
C GLU A 63 -3.00 -0.42 2.86
N MET A 64 -2.24 -0.31 1.77
CA MET A 64 -1.95 -1.39 0.83
C MET A 64 -1.27 -2.59 1.51
N ALA A 65 -0.22 -2.34 2.30
CA ALA A 65 0.52 -3.40 2.98
C ALA A 65 -0.36 -4.17 3.97
N ASN A 66 -1.21 -3.48 4.73
CA ASN A 66 -2.13 -4.11 5.66
C ASN A 66 -3.16 -5.00 4.94
N ALA A 67 -3.68 -4.54 3.81
CA ALA A 67 -4.64 -5.30 3.00
C ALA A 67 -3.99 -6.57 2.41
N GLY A 68 -2.79 -6.44 1.83
CA GLY A 68 -2.02 -7.56 1.28
C GLY A 68 -1.70 -8.61 2.33
N ASN A 69 -1.19 -8.18 3.51
CA ASN A 69 -0.85 -9.09 4.59
C ASN A 69 -2.06 -9.85 5.12
N THR A 70 -3.21 -9.17 5.28
CA THR A 70 -4.46 -9.81 5.71
C THR A 70 -4.87 -10.91 4.72
N ARG A 71 -4.81 -10.63 3.41
CA ARG A 71 -5.17 -11.59 2.36
C ARG A 71 -4.24 -12.81 2.35
N LEU A 72 -2.92 -12.58 2.35
CA LEU A 72 -1.92 -13.67 2.28
C LEU A 72 -1.95 -14.54 3.54
N THR A 73 -2.03 -13.92 4.72
CA THR A 73 -2.11 -14.64 6.01
C THR A 73 -3.35 -15.53 6.09
N LEU A 74 -4.49 -15.06 5.57
CA LEU A 74 -5.72 -15.85 5.53
C LEU A 74 -5.56 -17.15 4.71
N ILE A 75 -4.87 -17.08 3.57
CA ILE A 75 -4.61 -18.27 2.74
C ILE A 75 -3.72 -19.27 3.50
N VAL A 76 -2.68 -18.77 4.19
CA VAL A 76 -1.78 -19.62 4.99
C VAL A 76 -2.54 -20.34 6.12
N GLN A 77 -3.38 -19.60 6.86
CA GLN A 77 -4.10 -20.12 8.02
C GLN A 77 -5.24 -21.07 7.66
N THR A 78 -5.87 -20.88 6.50
CA THR A 78 -7.02 -21.70 6.06
C THR A 78 -6.63 -22.83 5.12
N GLY A 79 -5.43 -22.77 4.55
CA GLY A 79 -4.89 -23.78 3.65
C GLY A 79 -4.49 -25.08 4.35
N THR A 80 -4.37 -26.16 3.58
CA THR A 80 -3.96 -27.47 4.09
C THR A 80 -2.53 -27.77 3.67
N TRP A 81 -1.64 -28.00 4.64
CA TRP A 81 -0.21 -28.18 4.41
C TRP A 81 0.25 -29.65 4.34
N ARG A 82 -0.64 -30.55 3.92
CA ARG A 82 -0.38 -32.00 3.88
C ARG A 82 -0.59 -32.56 2.47
N GLY A 83 0.34 -33.41 2.03
CA GLY A 83 0.24 -34.10 0.74
C GLY A 83 0.09 -33.13 -0.45
N SER A 84 -0.71 -33.50 -1.44
CA SER A 84 -0.94 -32.67 -2.64
C SER A 84 -1.63 -31.33 -2.34
N ALA A 85 -2.45 -31.27 -1.30
CA ALA A 85 -3.14 -30.02 -0.90
C ALA A 85 -2.16 -28.93 -0.43
N GLY A 86 -0.97 -29.32 0.06
CA GLY A 86 0.09 -28.37 0.40
C GLY A 86 0.62 -27.63 -0.83
N TYR A 87 0.73 -28.32 -1.95
CA TYR A 87 1.13 -27.71 -3.22
C TYR A 87 0.06 -26.74 -3.75
N GLU A 88 -1.22 -27.10 -3.62
CA GLU A 88 -2.33 -26.22 -3.98
C GLU A 88 -2.35 -24.95 -3.12
N THR A 89 -2.14 -25.09 -1.80
CA THR A 89 -2.04 -23.95 -0.87
C THR A 89 -0.87 -23.04 -1.23
N ALA A 90 0.31 -23.61 -1.49
CA ALA A 90 1.50 -22.85 -1.91
C ALA A 90 1.27 -22.11 -3.24
N THR A 91 0.60 -22.76 -4.19
CA THR A 91 0.25 -22.15 -5.48
C THR A 91 -0.74 -20.99 -5.29
N ALA A 92 -1.76 -21.16 -4.44
CA ALA A 92 -2.72 -20.10 -4.13
C ALA A 92 -2.06 -18.87 -3.51
N ILE A 93 -1.08 -19.07 -2.62
CA ILE A 93 -0.27 -18.00 -2.04
C ILE A 93 0.53 -17.28 -3.12
N ALA A 94 1.26 -18.02 -3.96
CA ALA A 94 2.07 -17.44 -5.02
C ALA A 94 1.21 -16.62 -6.00
N SER A 95 0.06 -17.15 -6.41
CA SER A 95 -0.89 -16.42 -7.26
C SER A 95 -1.41 -15.17 -6.58
N ALA A 96 -1.84 -15.25 -5.31
CA ALA A 96 -2.32 -14.08 -4.57
C ALA A 96 -1.26 -13.00 -4.39
N TYR A 97 0.02 -13.38 -4.23
CA TYR A 97 1.13 -12.44 -4.17
C TYR A 97 1.36 -11.72 -5.50
N ILE A 98 1.36 -12.47 -6.61
CA ILE A 98 1.52 -11.89 -7.96
C ILE A 98 0.36 -10.95 -8.28
N GLU A 99 -0.89 -11.38 -8.05
CA GLU A 99 -2.08 -10.54 -8.25
C GLU A 99 -2.01 -9.27 -7.40
N PHE A 100 -1.63 -9.38 -6.13
CA PHE A 100 -1.45 -8.22 -5.26
C PHE A 100 -0.39 -7.24 -5.80
N TRP A 101 0.71 -7.76 -6.34
CA TRP A 101 1.76 -6.94 -6.93
C TRP A 101 1.28 -6.21 -8.18
N ASP A 102 0.59 -6.92 -9.07
CA ASP A 102 0.05 -6.37 -10.32
C ASP A 102 -1.01 -5.30 -10.04
N ASP A 103 -1.94 -5.55 -9.12
CA ASP A 103 -2.99 -4.62 -8.72
C ASP A 103 -2.43 -3.33 -8.10
N ASN A 104 -1.25 -3.40 -7.49
CA ASN A 104 -0.64 -2.28 -6.75
C ASN A 104 0.67 -1.78 -7.34
N TRP A 105 0.96 -2.13 -8.59
CA TRP A 105 2.20 -1.79 -9.31
C TRP A 105 2.66 -0.34 -9.12
N PRO A 106 1.79 0.70 -9.25
CA PRO A 106 2.22 2.09 -9.12
C PRO A 106 2.82 2.40 -7.75
N LEU A 107 2.23 1.88 -6.66
CA LEU A 107 2.76 2.05 -5.31
C LEU A 107 4.01 1.20 -5.07
N MET A 108 4.02 -0.05 -5.54
CA MET A 108 5.19 -0.93 -5.41
C MET A 108 6.42 -0.32 -6.06
N ARG A 109 6.28 0.23 -7.28
CA ARG A 109 7.35 0.95 -7.95
C ARG A 109 7.92 2.08 -7.10
N VAL A 110 7.08 2.85 -6.41
CA VAL A 110 7.53 3.95 -5.54
C VAL A 110 8.23 3.42 -4.29
N ILE A 111 7.66 2.40 -3.65
CA ILE A 111 8.25 1.76 -2.46
C ILE A 111 9.65 1.23 -2.79
N ASP A 112 9.82 0.54 -3.92
CA ASP A 112 11.10 -0.04 -4.30
C ASP A 112 12.16 1.03 -4.58
N LEU A 113 11.82 2.03 -5.40
CA LEU A 113 12.74 3.15 -5.71
C LEU A 113 13.16 3.92 -4.45
N THR A 114 12.20 4.29 -3.59
CA THR A 114 12.49 5.07 -2.37
C THR A 114 13.23 4.25 -1.31
N ALA A 115 12.95 2.95 -1.22
CA ALA A 115 13.65 2.06 -0.30
C ALA A 115 15.12 1.86 -0.69
N GLU A 116 15.42 1.80 -1.99
CA GLU A 116 16.79 1.73 -2.53
C GLU A 116 17.57 3.03 -2.27
N GLU A 117 16.92 4.18 -2.45
CA GLU A 117 17.51 5.51 -2.22
C GLU A 117 17.72 5.84 -0.73
N GLY A 118 16.96 5.15 0.12
CA GLY A 118 17.29 4.98 1.51
C GLY A 118 16.35 5.57 2.53
N ASP A 119 15.12 5.86 2.11
CA ASP A 119 14.05 6.20 3.04
C ASP A 119 13.68 4.98 3.89
N GLN A 120 14.00 5.08 5.19
CA GLN A 120 13.72 4.05 6.19
C GLN A 120 12.24 3.72 6.32
N ARG A 121 11.34 4.68 6.06
CA ARG A 121 9.88 4.50 6.19
C ARG A 121 9.38 3.49 5.16
N PHE A 122 9.74 3.70 3.89
CA PHE A 122 9.38 2.79 2.80
C PHE A 122 10.08 1.43 2.90
N ARG A 123 11.36 1.39 3.32
CA ARG A 123 12.05 0.12 3.61
C ARG A 123 11.33 -0.72 4.68
N SER A 124 10.79 -0.05 5.70
CA SER A 124 10.07 -0.71 6.79
C SER A 124 8.77 -1.35 6.29
N ILE A 125 8.05 -0.66 5.40
CA ILE A 125 6.84 -1.20 4.76
C ILE A 125 7.15 -2.45 3.93
N ARG A 126 8.17 -2.38 3.07
CA ARG A 126 8.60 -3.53 2.26
C ARG A 126 9.00 -4.73 3.12
N THR A 127 9.74 -4.48 4.19
CA THR A 127 10.12 -5.54 5.15
C THR A 127 8.88 -6.16 5.81
N ARG A 128 7.92 -5.33 6.23
CA ARG A 128 6.71 -5.80 6.93
C ARG A 128 5.79 -6.62 6.03
N LEU A 129 5.65 -6.23 4.76
CA LEU A 129 4.93 -6.99 3.74
C LEU A 129 5.39 -8.45 3.65
N LEU A 130 6.70 -8.68 3.70
CA LEU A 130 7.28 -10.03 3.60
C LEU A 130 7.31 -10.76 4.95
N ASN A 131 7.50 -10.03 6.05
CA ASN A 131 7.69 -10.63 7.37
C ASN A 131 6.40 -11.26 7.91
N GLU A 132 5.24 -10.58 7.81
CA GLU A 132 3.98 -11.12 8.37
C GLU A 132 3.58 -12.44 7.70
N PHE A 133 3.75 -12.52 6.38
CA PHE A 133 3.58 -13.76 5.63
C PHE A 133 4.54 -14.88 6.08
N THR A 134 5.82 -14.55 6.27
CA THR A 134 6.84 -15.51 6.71
C THR A 134 6.54 -16.04 8.12
N VAL A 135 6.07 -15.18 9.02
CA VAL A 135 5.65 -15.57 10.38
C VAL A 135 4.46 -16.53 10.30
N ALA A 136 3.44 -16.21 9.52
CA ALA A 136 2.28 -17.10 9.36
C ALA A 136 2.67 -18.49 8.85
N LEU A 137 3.62 -18.57 7.90
CA LEU A 137 4.13 -19.85 7.40
C LEU A 137 4.89 -20.66 8.44
N SER A 138 5.47 -20.03 9.46
CA SER A 138 6.20 -20.76 10.52
C SER A 138 5.28 -21.46 11.51
N GLU A 139 3.98 -21.15 11.49
CA GLU A 139 2.98 -21.65 12.45
C GLU A 139 2.12 -22.81 11.91
N VAL A 140 2.33 -23.24 10.66
CA VAL A 140 1.51 -24.23 9.95
C VAL A 140 2.22 -25.55 9.63
#